data_AF-A0A935Y6Z6-F1
#
_entry.id   AF-A0A935Y6Z6-F1
#
_cell.length_a   1.000
_cell.length_b   1.000
_cell.length_c   1.000
_cell.angle_alpha   90.00
_cell.angle_beta   90.00
_cell.angle_gamma   90.00
#
_symmetry.space_group_name_H-M   'P 1'
#
loop_
_entity.id
_entity.type
_entity.pdbx_description
1 polymer ?
#
loop_
_entity_poly.entity_id
_entity_poly.type
_entity_poly.pdbx_seq_one_letter_code
_entity_poly.pdbx_strand_id
1 'polypeptide(L)'
;MTFTNNDFYDALASQLTVDPNITRFLKDVSLDLRAGGPEIQSLNDLVRANTGVTASQEIPRYTNLSEGFGIFSSTHSIVLAMNIDQKTLTEIRKNNSTRLLNF
;
A
#
# COMPACT_ATOMS: atom_id res chain seq x y z
N MET A 1 -6.37 7.31 -5.40
CA MET A 1 -5.95 6.19 -6.27
C MET A 1 -6.91 5.05 -6.00
N THR A 2 -7.74 4.71 -6.98
CA THR A 2 -8.68 3.58 -6.86
C THR A 2 -8.03 2.41 -7.58
N PHE A 3 -7.72 1.35 -6.86
CA PHE A 3 -7.29 0.10 -7.49
C PHE A 3 -8.54 -0.69 -7.86
N THR A 4 -8.67 -1.02 -9.13
CA THR A 4 -9.62 -2.01 -9.62
C THR A 4 -9.03 -3.41 -9.47
N ASN A 5 -9.87 -4.44 -9.55
CA ASN A 5 -9.43 -5.83 -9.41
C ASN A 5 -8.38 -6.22 -10.47
N ASN A 6 -8.48 -5.65 -11.69
CA ASN A 6 -7.57 -5.95 -12.79
C ASN A 6 -6.17 -5.35 -12.59
N ASP A 7 -6.04 -4.20 -11.93
CA ASP A 7 -4.76 -3.52 -11.74
C ASP A 7 -3.75 -4.41 -10.98
N PHE A 8 -4.24 -5.27 -10.08
CA PHE A 8 -3.40 -6.25 -9.38
C PHE A 8 -2.81 -7.29 -10.33
N TYR A 9 -3.64 -7.92 -11.18
CA TYR A 9 -3.17 -8.94 -12.11
C TYR A 9 -2.24 -8.37 -13.18
N ASP A 10 -2.53 -7.15 -13.65
CA ASP A 10 -1.71 -6.46 -14.63
C ASP A 10 -0.35 -6.07 -14.04
N ALA A 11 -0.31 -5.62 -12.78
CA ALA A 11 0.94 -5.37 -12.08
C ALA A 11 1.78 -6.65 -11.95
N LEU A 12 1.18 -7.79 -11.58
CA LEU A 12 1.89 -9.07 -11.54
C LEU A 12 2.43 -9.49 -12.91
N ALA A 13 1.61 -9.37 -13.96
CA ALA A 13 2.02 -9.72 -15.32
C ALA A 13 3.14 -8.83 -15.86
N SER A 14 3.17 -7.56 -15.46
CA SER A 14 4.23 -6.62 -15.86
C SER A 14 5.61 -6.94 -15.26
N GLN A 15 5.64 -7.68 -14.14
CA GLN A 15 6.87 -7.98 -13.39
C GLN A 15 7.39 -9.41 -13.63
N LEU A 16 6.60 -10.28 -14.26
CA LEU A 16 6.92 -11.70 -14.39
C LEU A 16 6.98 -12.11 -15.86
N THR A 17 8.08 -12.74 -16.25
CA THR A 17 8.23 -13.30 -17.60
C THR A 17 7.51 -14.65 -17.71
N VAL A 18 6.80 -14.83 -18.83
CA VAL A 18 6.22 -16.12 -19.23
C VAL A 18 7.35 -17.08 -19.58
N ASP A 19 7.44 -18.19 -18.84
CA ASP A 19 8.43 -19.25 -19.08
C ASP A 19 7.79 -20.62 -18.81
N PRO A 20 7.70 -21.51 -19.84
CA PRO A 20 7.07 -22.81 -19.71
C PRO A 20 7.83 -23.79 -18.80
N ASN A 21 9.08 -23.51 -18.46
CA ASN A 21 9.91 -24.37 -17.60
C ASN A 21 9.83 -23.99 -16.12
N ILE A 22 9.10 -22.92 -15.78
CA ILE A 22 8.98 -22.41 -14.41
C ILE A 22 7.57 -22.71 -13.88
N THR A 23 7.51 -23.23 -12.65
CA THR A 23 6.29 -23.32 -11.84
C THR A 23 6.40 -22.35 -10.66
N ARG A 24 5.36 -21.55 -10.44
CA ARG A 24 5.30 -20.56 -9.36
C ARG A 24 4.28 -21.00 -8.31
N PHE A 25 4.57 -20.70 -7.04
CA PHE A 25 3.66 -20.99 -5.94
C PHE A 25 3.37 -19.70 -5.20
N LEU A 26 2.09 -19.39 -5.03
CA LEU A 26 1.64 -18.32 -4.14
C LEU A 26 1.51 -18.92 -2.72
N LYS A 27 2.31 -18.43 -1.77
CA LYS A 27 2.43 -19.07 -0.44
C LYS A 27 1.61 -18.34 0.62
N ASP A 28 2.03 -17.13 0.98
CA ASP A 28 1.39 -16.30 1.99
C ASP A 28 1.45 -14.82 1.57
N VAL A 29 0.53 -14.04 2.11
CA VAL A 29 0.51 -12.58 1.96
C VAL A 29 0.70 -11.97 3.33
N SER A 30 1.60 -10.99 3.44
CA SER A 30 1.79 -10.23 4.68
C SER A 30 1.19 -8.83 4.53
N LEU A 31 0.34 -8.44 5.47
CA LEU A 31 -0.17 -7.07 5.60
C LEU A 31 0.57 -6.36 6.74
N ASP A 32 1.40 -5.39 6.39
CA ASP A 32 2.00 -4.45 7.34
C ASP A 32 1.06 -3.26 7.52
N LEU A 33 0.41 -3.18 8.68
CA LEU A 33 -0.47 -2.08 9.06
C LEU A 33 0.25 -1.20 10.08
N ARG A 34 0.44 0.07 9.73
CA ARG A 34 1.02 1.08 10.62
C ARG A 34 -0.01 2.16 10.90
N ALA A 35 -0.21 2.45 12.17
CA ALA A 35 -1.06 3.53 12.66
C ALA A 35 -0.23 4.53 13.46
N GLY A 36 -0.59 5.81 13.33
CA GLY A 36 -0.07 6.90 14.16
C GLY A 36 -1.16 7.46 15.07
N GLY A 37 -0.75 8.16 16.13
CA GLY A 37 -1.65 8.92 16.97
C GLY A 37 -2.36 10.06 16.24
N PRO A 38 -3.33 10.73 16.89
CA PRO A 38 -4.13 11.80 16.29
C PRO A 38 -3.29 12.99 15.80
N GLU A 39 -2.08 13.17 16.32
CA GLU A 39 -1.13 14.19 15.87
C GLU A 39 -0.69 13.95 14.42
N ILE A 40 -0.50 12.68 14.03
CA ILE A 40 -0.15 12.30 12.65
C ILE A 40 -1.31 12.57 11.71
N GLN A 41 -2.55 12.32 12.15
CA GLN A 41 -3.74 12.67 11.39
C GLN A 41 -3.85 14.19 11.20
N SER A 42 -3.63 14.97 12.27
CA SER A 42 -3.67 16.43 12.23
C SER A 42 -2.63 17.01 11.25
N LEU A 43 -1.42 16.45 11.21
CA LEU A 43 -0.43 16.77 10.19
C LEU A 43 -0.94 16.44 8.77
N ASN A 44 -1.49 15.24 8.56
CA ASN A 44 -1.97 14.81 7.24
C ASN A 44 -3.10 15.72 6.73
N ASP A 45 -4.01 16.13 7.61
CA ASP A 45 -5.12 17.03 7.28
C ASP A 45 -4.59 18.43 6.92
N LEU A 46 -3.61 18.94 7.68
CA LEU A 46 -2.93 20.20 7.38
C LEU A 46 -2.21 20.15 6.02
N VAL A 47 -1.49 19.08 5.73
CA VAL A 47 -0.81 18.89 4.43
C VAL A 47 -1.84 18.84 3.30
N ARG A 48 -2.92 18.05 3.46
CA ARG A 48 -3.98 17.91 2.45
C ARG A 48 -4.70 19.21 2.14
N ALA A 49 -4.98 20.02 3.17
CA ALA A 49 -5.61 21.33 3.02
C ALA A 49 -4.73 22.31 2.21
N ASN A 50 -3.40 22.15 2.29
CA ASN A 50 -2.43 23.01 1.62
C ASN A 50 -1.93 22.45 0.28
N THR A 51 -2.25 21.20 -0.07
CA THR A 51 -2.03 20.64 -1.42
C THR A 51 -3.20 21.02 -2.35
N GLY A 52 -3.17 22.25 -2.88
CA GLY A 52 -4.16 22.81 -3.82
C GLY A 52 -3.65 24.06 -4.55
N VAL A 53 -4.52 24.74 -5.34
CA VAL A 53 -4.20 25.95 -6.18
C VAL A 53 -3.49 27.08 -5.40
N THR A 54 -3.65 27.11 -4.08
CA THR A 54 -3.01 28.03 -3.14
C THR A 54 -1.65 27.54 -2.62
N ALA A 55 -0.82 26.90 -3.45
CA ALA A 55 0.56 26.53 -3.11
C ALA A 55 1.50 27.75 -3.02
N SER A 56 1.03 28.85 -2.44
CA SER A 56 1.82 30.05 -2.18
C SER A 56 2.55 29.91 -0.84
N GLN A 57 3.72 29.27 -0.89
CA GLN A 57 4.93 29.69 -0.17
C GLN A 57 5.04 29.58 1.37
N GLU A 58 4.28 28.74 2.07
CA GLU A 58 4.75 28.24 3.38
C GLU A 58 4.49 26.73 3.55
N ILE A 59 5.56 25.99 3.88
CA ILE A 59 5.44 24.60 4.31
C ILE A 59 4.70 24.60 5.65
N PRO A 60 3.51 23.98 5.77
CA PRO A 60 2.75 24.01 7.00
C PRO A 60 3.56 23.37 8.13
N ARG A 61 3.82 24.14 9.20
CA ARG A 61 4.53 23.66 10.38
C ARG A 61 3.54 23.26 11.45
N TYR A 62 3.34 21.96 11.63
CA TYR A 62 2.64 21.41 12.79
C TYR A 62 3.66 20.99 13.85
N THR A 63 3.47 21.45 15.09
CA THR A 63 4.24 21.03 16.26
C THR A 63 3.28 20.84 17.44
N ASN A 64 3.48 19.78 18.21
CA ASN A 64 2.79 19.56 19.48
C ASN A 64 3.77 19.56 20.67
N LEU A 65 4.99 20.04 20.44
CA LEU A 65 6.00 20.24 21.45
C LEU A 65 5.85 21.65 22.05
N SER A 66 6.01 21.75 23.37
CA SER A 66 6.03 23.03 24.09
C SER A 66 7.19 23.92 23.65
N GLU A 67 8.33 23.32 23.31
CA GLU A 67 9.52 24.00 22.81
C GLU A 67 10.05 23.31 21.54
N GLY A 68 10.45 24.10 20.54
CA GLY A 68 11.02 23.61 19.28
C GLY A 68 9.99 23.22 18.22
N PHE A 69 10.47 22.57 17.16
CA PHE A 69 9.65 22.14 16.02
C PHE A 69 9.71 20.64 15.86
N GLY A 70 8.56 19.98 15.86
CA GLY A 70 8.48 18.55 15.59
C GLY A 70 7.16 17.95 16.03
N ILE A 71 6.97 16.67 15.71
CA ILE A 71 5.77 15.94 16.09
C ILE A 71 6.19 14.84 17.05
N PHE A 72 5.60 14.88 18.23
CA PHE A 72 5.67 13.83 19.21
C PHE A 72 4.38 13.04 19.17
N SER A 73 4.43 11.80 18.70
CA SER A 73 3.24 10.94 18.63
C SER A 73 3.65 9.48 18.82
N SER A 74 2.70 8.67 19.27
CA SER A 74 2.87 7.21 19.33
C SER A 74 2.56 6.59 17.97
N THR A 75 3.33 5.58 17.58
CA THR A 75 3.02 4.73 16.44
C THR A 75 2.83 3.29 16.88
N HIS A 76 1.96 2.57 16.19
CA HIS A 76 1.79 1.15 16.36
C HIS A 76 1.84 0.46 15.01
N SER A 77 2.53 -0.67 14.95
CA SER A 77 2.63 -1.48 13.73
C SER A 77 2.29 -2.92 14.04
N ILE A 78 1.46 -3.53 13.19
CA ILE A 78 1.19 -4.96 13.22
C ILE A 78 1.52 -5.55 11.85
N VAL A 79 2.08 -6.76 11.86
CA VAL A 79 2.28 -7.55 10.65
C VAL A 79 1.37 -8.76 10.75
N LEU A 80 0.42 -8.85 9.82
CA LEU A 80 -0.53 -9.94 9.72
C LEU A 80 -0.12 -10.86 8.57
N ALA A 81 0.31 -12.07 8.89
CA ALA A 81 0.49 -13.12 7.90
C ALA A 81 -0.87 -13.76 7.59
N MET A 82 -1.28 -13.69 6.34
CA MET A 82 -2.54 -14.24 5.84
C MET A 82 -2.25 -15.37 4.87
N ASN A 83 -2.92 -16.50 5.10
CA ASN A 83 -2.92 -17.58 4.13
C ASN A 83 -3.74 -17.17 2.91
N ILE A 84 -3.28 -17.58 1.73
CA ILE A 84 -4.01 -17.36 0.49
C ILE A 84 -5.12 -18.40 0.39
N ASP A 85 -6.34 -17.96 0.13
CA ASP A 85 -7.45 -18.88 -0.07
C ASP A 85 -7.37 -19.55 -1.46
N GLN A 86 -7.96 -20.74 -1.58
CA GLN A 86 -7.97 -21.49 -2.83
C GLN A 86 -8.67 -20.72 -3.97
N LYS A 87 -9.60 -19.82 -3.62
CA LYS A 87 -10.31 -18.97 -4.57
C LYS A 87 -9.35 -17.99 -5.24
N THR A 88 -8.53 -17.26 -4.48
CA THR A 88 -7.54 -16.31 -4.99
C THR A 88 -6.55 -17.00 -5.92
N LEU A 89 -6.06 -18.19 -5.56
CA LEU A 89 -5.19 -18.97 -6.42
C LEU A 89 -5.88 -19.35 -7.75
N THR A 90 -7.16 -19.70 -7.69
CA THR A 90 -7.96 -20.03 -8.89
C THR A 90 -8.17 -18.80 -9.78
N GLU A 91 -8.41 -17.63 -9.20
CA GLU A 91 -8.58 -16.38 -9.96
C GLU A 91 -7.27 -15.97 -10.66
N ILE A 92 -6.12 -16.08 -9.98
CA ILE A 92 -4.80 -15.82 -10.60
C ILE A 92 -4.53 -16.78 -11.77
N ARG A 93 -4.92 -18.05 -11.66
CA ARG A 93 -4.73 -19.03 -12.75
C ARG A 93 -5.66 -18.81 -13.94
N LYS A 94 -6.84 -18.23 -13.72
CA LYS A 94 -7.86 -18.02 -14.76
C LYS A 94 -7.77 -16.66 -15.42
N ASN A 95 -7.26 -15.65 -14.73
CA ASN A 95 -7.24 -14.28 -15.23
C ASN A 95 -6.40 -14.16 -16.51
N ASN A 96 -6.91 -13.37 -17.48
CA ASN A 96 -6.30 -13.24 -18.81
C ASN A 96 -4.84 -12.78 -18.78
N SER A 97 -4.47 -11.91 -17.83
CA SER A 97 -3.13 -11.34 -17.71
C SER A 97 -2.13 -12.30 -17.05
N THR A 98 -2.61 -13.22 -16.20
CA THR A 98 -1.73 -14.05 -15.34
C THR A 98 -1.81 -15.56 -15.62
N ARG A 99 -2.75 -16.02 -16.45
CA ARG A 99 -2.93 -17.45 -16.83
C ARG A 99 -1.70 -18.11 -17.48
N LEU A 100 -0.81 -17.33 -18.09
CA LEU A 100 0.42 -17.83 -18.72
C LEU A 100 1.64 -17.81 -17.79
N LEU A 101 1.49 -17.35 -16.54
CA LEU A 101 2.59 -17.20 -15.59
C LEU A 101 2.83 -18.45 -14.75
N ASN A 102 2.13 -19.55 -15.03
CA ASN A 102 2.36 -20.87 -14.43
C ASN A 102 2.34 -20.87 -12.89
N PHE A 103 1.35 -20.16 -12.32
CA PHE A 103 1.00 -20.20 -10.89
C PHE A 103 0.21 -21.47 -10.50
#